data_AF-A0AAD5QCQ9-F1
#
_entry.id   AF-A0AAD5QCQ9-F1
#
_cell.length_a   1.000
_cell.length_b   1.000
_cell.length_c   1.000
_cell.angle_alpha   90.00
_cell.angle_beta   90.00
_cell.angle_gamma   90.00
#
_symmetry.space_group_name_H-M   'P 1'
#
loop_
_entity.id
_entity.type
_entity.pdbx_description
1 polymer ?
#
loop_
_entity_poly.entity_id
_entity_poly.type
_entity_poly.pdbx_seq_one_letter_code
_entity_poly.pdbx_strand_id
1 'polypeptide(L)'
;MMSAIGSRRHGRVLLSVLLICLCSRALAFVVEVPGRSQECYYEYVRTKRTAFLKIGVLESQDQYDIRLKAYGPFADPPSEDEVQMNFFDQMITTQRDEETNDVQHNGFNFESEHRGGWYMFCLDNRHSSYSGKIVEFYTKFDLSNEEELGHEDELEAYAKQQHIEGVTESLSRIKTLLELVQNEQGYYKSRERRHRRTLESNKSRIMWYTTLEIVVLAVMYVGQAFLLHKWFSDRGFIQARQWA
;
A
#
# COMPACT_ATOMS: atom_id res chain seq x y z
N MET A 1 20.05 -28.71 18.24
CA MET A 1 18.77 -28.91 17.51
C MET A 1 18.05 -27.57 17.38
N MET A 2 18.58 -26.63 16.60
CA MET A 2 17.97 -25.32 16.31
C MET A 2 18.56 -24.83 14.98
N SER A 3 17.80 -24.98 13.89
CA SER A 3 17.85 -24.16 12.66
C SER A 3 17.15 -24.90 11.52
N ALA A 4 15.85 -24.66 11.34
CA ALA A 4 15.12 -24.94 10.09
C ALA A 4 13.66 -24.44 10.12
N ILE A 5 13.40 -23.20 10.57
CA ILE A 5 12.01 -22.65 10.57
C ILE A 5 11.86 -21.32 9.79
N GLY A 6 12.98 -20.68 9.36
CA GLY A 6 12.94 -19.33 8.76
C GLY A 6 12.64 -19.23 7.25
N SER A 7 12.85 -20.28 6.45
CA SER A 7 12.87 -20.17 4.98
C SER A 7 11.48 -20.24 4.32
N ARG A 8 10.52 -21.01 4.87
CA ARG A 8 9.20 -21.21 4.24
C ARG A 8 8.28 -19.98 4.26
N ARG A 9 8.45 -19.07 5.23
CA ARG A 9 7.61 -17.85 5.32
C ARG A 9 8.03 -16.80 4.30
N HIS A 10 9.33 -16.64 4.05
CA HIS A 10 9.86 -15.66 3.09
C HIS A 10 9.50 -16.04 1.65
N GLY A 11 9.54 -17.33 1.29
CA GLY A 11 9.14 -17.80 -0.04
C GLY A 11 7.66 -17.58 -0.36
N ARG A 12 6.77 -17.68 0.64
CA ARG A 12 5.33 -17.41 0.46
C ARG A 12 5.04 -15.93 0.29
N VAL A 13 5.75 -15.06 1.02
CA VAL A 13 5.61 -13.60 0.91
C VAL A 13 6.13 -13.12 -0.45
N LEU A 14 7.28 -13.62 -0.91
CA LEU A 14 7.83 -13.28 -2.21
C LEU A 14 6.91 -13.73 -3.36
N LEU A 15 6.35 -14.94 -3.26
CA LEU A 15 5.41 -15.47 -4.26
C LEU A 15 4.10 -14.65 -4.30
N SER A 16 3.59 -14.21 -3.15
CA SER A 16 2.40 -13.36 -3.10
C SER A 16 2.65 -11.95 -3.65
N VAL A 17 3.82 -11.36 -3.40
CA VAL A 17 4.18 -10.05 -3.97
C VAL A 17 4.38 -10.15 -5.49
N LEU A 18 4.97 -11.25 -5.98
CA LEU A 18 5.12 -11.51 -7.40
C LEU A 18 3.76 -11.70 -8.10
N LEU A 19 2.81 -12.40 -7.46
CA LEU A 19 1.45 -12.61 -8.00
C LEU A 19 0.64 -11.30 -8.07
N ILE A 20 0.82 -10.40 -7.10
CA ILE A 20 0.17 -9.08 -7.07
C ILE A 20 0.77 -8.14 -8.13
N CYS A 21 2.07 -8.28 -8.43
CA CYS A 21 2.75 -7.48 -9.45
C CYS A 21 2.39 -7.89 -10.89
N LEU A 22 1.94 -9.13 -11.10
CA LEU A 22 1.45 -9.64 -12.40
C LEU A 22 0.02 -9.17 -12.74
N CYS A 23 -0.68 -8.57 -11.79
CA CYS A 23 -1.99 -7.97 -12.00
C CYS A 23 -1.87 -6.48 -12.31
N SER A 24 -1.00 -6.14 -13.27
CA SER A 24 -1.05 -4.85 -13.95
C SER A 24 -2.42 -4.71 -14.59
N ARG A 25 -3.18 -3.70 -14.15
CA ARG A 25 -4.54 -3.40 -14.59
C ARG A 25 -4.59 -3.24 -16.11
N ALA A 26 -5.17 -4.22 -16.80
CA ALA A 26 -5.70 -4.02 -18.14
C ALA A 26 -7.11 -3.43 -17.99
N LEU A 27 -7.19 -2.10 -17.95
CA LEU A 27 -8.47 -1.37 -18.07
C LEU A 27 -8.67 -1.05 -19.55
N ALA A 28 -8.95 -2.08 -20.34
CA ALA A 28 -9.50 -1.92 -21.68
C ALA A 28 -10.90 -2.53 -21.64
N PHE A 29 -11.93 -1.70 -21.88
CA PHE A 29 -13.31 -2.14 -21.89
C PHE A 29 -13.65 -2.60 -23.31
N VAL A 30 -13.73 -3.92 -23.48
CA VAL A 30 -14.04 -4.59 -24.74
C VAL A 30 -15.36 -5.31 -24.57
N VAL A 31 -16.29 -5.04 -25.47
CA VAL A 31 -17.67 -5.52 -25.44
C VAL A 31 -17.92 -6.37 -26.67
N GLU A 32 -18.51 -7.53 -26.47
CA GLU A 32 -19.09 -8.32 -27.56
C GLU A 32 -20.56 -7.91 -27.73
N VAL A 33 -20.92 -7.40 -28.91
CA VAL A 33 -22.28 -7.04 -29.27
C VAL A 33 -22.83 -8.10 -30.23
N PRO A 34 -23.77 -8.95 -29.80
CA PRO A 34 -24.35 -9.99 -30.65
C PRO A 34 -25.03 -9.42 -31.91
N GLY A 35 -25.13 -10.24 -32.96
CA GLY A 35 -25.87 -9.87 -34.16
C GLY A 35 -27.35 -9.62 -33.85
N ARG A 36 -27.96 -8.63 -34.51
CA ARG A 36 -29.38 -8.25 -34.31
C ARG A 36 -29.74 -7.78 -32.90
N SER A 37 -28.75 -7.42 -32.10
CA SER A 37 -28.94 -6.93 -30.74
C SER A 37 -28.32 -5.54 -30.54
N GLN A 38 -28.60 -4.94 -29.39
CA GLN A 38 -27.92 -3.73 -28.94
C GLN A 38 -27.54 -3.92 -27.47
N GLU A 39 -26.42 -3.34 -27.06
CA GLU A 39 -25.96 -3.36 -25.67
C GLU A 39 -25.88 -1.93 -25.14
N CYS A 40 -26.50 -1.66 -23.99
CA CYS A 40 -26.62 -0.32 -23.41
C CYS A 40 -25.87 -0.18 -22.08
N TYR A 41 -25.20 0.95 -21.90
CA TYR A 41 -24.40 1.29 -20.73
C TYR A 41 -24.93 2.56 -20.09
N TYR A 42 -25.03 2.55 -18.76
CA TYR A 42 -25.56 3.65 -17.98
C TYR A 42 -24.47 4.28 -17.14
N GLU A 43 -24.31 5.59 -17.24
CA GLU A 43 -23.29 6.32 -16.50
C GLU A 43 -23.84 7.63 -15.95
N TYR A 44 -23.57 7.90 -14.67
CA TYR A 44 -23.92 9.17 -14.05
C TYR A 44 -22.82 10.19 -14.32
N VAL A 45 -23.20 11.31 -14.93
CA VAL A 45 -22.28 12.40 -15.29
C VAL A 45 -22.65 13.63 -14.47
N ARG A 46 -21.71 14.10 -13.66
CA ARG A 46 -21.84 15.36 -12.91
C ARG A 46 -21.87 16.55 -13.88
N THR A 47 -22.40 17.69 -13.43
CA THR A 47 -22.35 18.95 -14.19
C THR A 47 -20.92 19.41 -14.48
N LYS A 48 -20.72 20.27 -15.48
CA LYS A 48 -19.42 20.88 -15.83
C LYS A 48 -18.34 19.83 -16.18
N ARG A 49 -18.77 18.73 -16.79
CA ARG A 49 -17.89 17.69 -17.33
C ARG A 49 -17.89 17.68 -18.85
N THR A 50 -16.72 17.50 -19.44
CA THR A 50 -16.53 17.13 -20.84
C THR A 50 -16.39 15.62 -20.93
N ALA A 51 -17.31 15.00 -21.66
CA ALA A 51 -17.27 13.58 -21.94
C ALA A 51 -16.44 13.34 -23.20
N PHE A 52 -15.44 12.46 -23.09
CA PHE A 52 -14.63 11.96 -24.18
C PHE A 52 -15.01 10.51 -24.44
N LEU A 53 -15.71 10.27 -25.53
CA LEU A 53 -16.04 8.94 -26.01
C LEU A 53 -15.04 8.53 -27.08
N LYS A 54 -14.49 7.32 -26.97
CA LYS A 54 -13.72 6.68 -28.04
C LYS A 54 -14.31 5.32 -28.34
N ILE A 55 -14.44 5.00 -29.62
CA ILE A 55 -15.05 3.76 -30.07
C ILE A 55 -14.35 3.23 -31.31
N GLY A 56 -14.11 1.92 -31.33
CA GLY A 56 -13.52 1.22 -32.46
C GLY A 56 -13.97 -0.24 -32.51
N VAL A 57 -14.23 -0.76 -33.71
CA VAL A 57 -14.58 -2.18 -33.90
C VAL A 57 -13.29 -3.00 -34.05
N LEU A 58 -13.00 -3.86 -33.07
CA LEU A 58 -11.81 -4.71 -33.03
C LEU A 58 -11.96 -5.99 -33.85
N GLU A 59 -13.15 -6.57 -33.91
CA GLU A 59 -13.38 -7.80 -34.67
C GLU A 59 -14.82 -7.82 -35.21
N SER A 60 -14.96 -8.18 -36.48
CA SER A 60 -16.25 -8.33 -37.17
C SER A 60 -16.09 -9.34 -38.30
N GLN A 61 -17.10 -10.18 -38.52
CA GLN A 61 -17.14 -11.08 -39.68
C GLN A 61 -17.71 -10.40 -40.94
N ASP A 62 -18.45 -9.30 -40.74
CA ASP A 62 -19.08 -8.52 -41.81
C ASP A 62 -18.29 -7.21 -42.04
N GLN A 63 -18.97 -6.06 -41.94
CA GLN A 63 -18.35 -4.74 -41.97
C GLN A 63 -17.94 -4.31 -40.56
N TYR A 64 -16.89 -3.49 -40.48
CA TYR A 64 -16.40 -2.89 -39.24
C TYR A 64 -17.19 -1.61 -38.91
N ASP A 65 -18.51 -1.74 -38.82
CA ASP A 65 -19.43 -0.66 -38.53
C ASP A 65 -20.21 -0.91 -37.23
N ILE A 66 -20.52 0.12 -36.47
CA ILE A 66 -21.40 0.03 -35.31
C ILE A 66 -22.17 1.33 -35.15
N ARG A 67 -23.45 1.26 -34.78
CA ARG A 67 -24.23 2.46 -34.50
C ARG A 67 -24.13 2.79 -33.02
N LEU A 68 -23.66 3.99 -32.70
CA LEU A 68 -23.63 4.49 -31.34
C LEU A 68 -24.83 5.42 -31.14
N LYS A 69 -25.63 5.15 -30.12
CA LYS A 69 -26.72 6.02 -29.68
C LYS A 69 -26.46 6.51 -28.26
N ALA A 70 -26.66 7.79 -28.00
CA ALA A 70 -26.58 8.32 -26.64
C ALA A 70 -27.89 9.02 -26.26
N TYR A 71 -28.32 8.75 -25.03
CA TYR A 71 -29.55 9.25 -24.46
C TYR A 71 -29.30 9.95 -23.13
N GLY A 72 -30.11 10.96 -22.84
CA GLY A 72 -30.10 11.67 -21.57
C GLY A 72 -30.12 13.18 -21.74
N PRO A 73 -29.97 13.94 -20.64
CA PRO A 73 -29.78 13.47 -19.27
C PRO A 73 -31.09 13.02 -18.59
N PHE A 74 -31.04 11.93 -17.84
CA PHE A 74 -32.13 11.42 -16.99
C PHE A 74 -31.87 11.74 -15.50
N ALA A 75 -32.92 11.94 -14.72
CA ALA A 75 -32.80 12.20 -13.27
C ALA A 75 -32.47 10.92 -12.49
N ASP A 76 -33.07 9.81 -12.90
CA ASP A 76 -32.89 8.46 -12.34
C ASP A 76 -32.28 7.55 -13.41
N PRO A 77 -31.67 6.40 -13.03
CA PRO A 77 -31.13 5.46 -14.01
C PRO A 77 -32.25 4.97 -14.95
N PRO A 78 -32.15 5.25 -16.26
CA PRO A 78 -33.23 4.97 -17.20
C PRO A 78 -33.39 3.46 -17.42
N SER A 79 -34.62 3.05 -17.72
CA SER A 79 -34.90 1.70 -18.19
C SER A 79 -34.51 1.55 -19.67
N GLU A 80 -34.26 0.32 -20.12
CA GLU A 80 -33.84 0.03 -21.51
C GLU A 80 -34.85 0.55 -22.56
N ASP A 81 -36.14 0.58 -22.23
CA ASP A 81 -37.22 1.03 -23.12
C ASP A 81 -37.34 2.57 -23.21
N GLU A 82 -36.64 3.31 -22.35
CA GLU A 82 -36.79 4.76 -22.24
C GLU A 82 -35.93 5.52 -23.25
N VAL A 83 -36.33 5.45 -24.52
CA VAL A 83 -35.57 5.97 -25.68
C VAL A 83 -35.93 7.40 -26.10
N GLN A 84 -36.65 8.16 -25.27
CA GLN A 84 -37.23 9.45 -25.65
C GLN A 84 -36.21 10.60 -25.76
N MET A 85 -35.05 10.48 -25.10
CA MET A 85 -34.03 11.55 -25.01
C MET A 85 -32.77 11.26 -25.83
N ASN A 86 -32.91 10.85 -27.08
CA ASN A 86 -31.77 10.67 -28.00
C ASN A 86 -31.16 12.04 -28.37
N PHE A 87 -29.88 12.24 -28.09
CA PHE A 87 -29.13 13.41 -28.56
C PHE A 87 -28.00 13.08 -29.54
N PHE A 88 -27.64 11.80 -29.66
CA PHE A 88 -26.59 11.33 -30.56
C PHE A 88 -27.02 10.01 -31.19
N ASP A 89 -26.99 9.94 -32.52
CA ASP A 89 -27.21 8.70 -33.28
C ASP A 89 -26.36 8.78 -34.56
N GLN A 90 -25.25 8.04 -34.55
CA GLN A 90 -24.36 8.01 -35.70
C GLN A 90 -23.84 6.58 -35.93
N MET A 91 -23.77 6.22 -37.22
CA MET A 91 -23.07 5.01 -37.66
C MET A 91 -21.58 5.32 -37.77
N ILE A 92 -20.78 4.48 -37.14
CA ILE A 92 -19.35 4.64 -37.00
C ILE A 92 -18.70 3.50 -37.74
N THR A 93 -17.90 3.84 -38.74
CA THR A 93 -17.10 2.88 -39.51
C THR A 93 -15.66 2.97 -39.04
N THR A 94 -15.11 1.86 -38.59
CA THR A 94 -13.71 1.74 -38.19
C THR A 94 -12.88 1.31 -39.39
N GLN A 95 -11.85 2.09 -39.70
CA GLN A 95 -10.85 1.72 -40.69
C GLN A 95 -9.73 0.95 -39.99
N ARG A 96 -9.31 -0.17 -40.59
CA ARG A 96 -8.17 -0.96 -40.13
C ARG A 96 -7.01 -0.72 -41.08
N ASP A 97 -5.86 -0.40 -40.51
CA ASP A 97 -4.61 -0.37 -41.27
C ASP A 97 -4.09 -1.81 -41.44
N GLU A 98 -3.98 -2.26 -42.68
CA GLU A 98 -3.55 -3.62 -43.01
C GLU A 98 -2.07 -3.86 -42.68
N GLU A 99 -1.24 -2.81 -42.61
CA GLU A 99 0.21 -2.94 -42.40
C GLU A 99 0.57 -2.99 -40.92
N THR A 100 -0.07 -2.18 -40.09
CA THR A 100 0.22 -2.07 -38.64
C THR A 100 -0.74 -2.85 -37.76
N ASN A 101 -1.85 -3.35 -38.32
CA ASN A 101 -2.97 -3.96 -37.60
C ASN A 101 -3.55 -3.04 -36.50
N ASP A 102 -3.34 -1.74 -36.62
CA ASP A 102 -3.87 -0.74 -35.71
C ASP A 102 -5.33 -0.43 -36.07
N VAL A 103 -6.15 -0.21 -35.03
CA VAL A 103 -7.58 0.04 -35.17
C VAL A 103 -7.81 1.52 -34.97
N GLN A 104 -8.36 2.22 -35.98
CA GLN A 104 -8.67 3.63 -35.86
C GLN A 104 -9.91 3.85 -34.98
N HIS A 105 -9.75 4.56 -33.87
CA HIS A 105 -10.87 4.94 -33.00
C HIS A 105 -11.48 6.27 -33.44
N ASN A 106 -12.81 6.32 -33.45
CA ASN A 106 -13.54 7.57 -33.62
C ASN A 106 -13.79 8.19 -32.24
N GLY A 107 -13.43 9.47 -32.09
CA GLY A 107 -13.59 10.24 -30.86
C GLY A 107 -14.77 11.20 -30.94
N PHE A 108 -15.62 11.22 -29.91
CA PHE A 108 -16.74 12.15 -29.78
C PHE A 108 -16.66 12.87 -28.45
N ASN A 109 -16.86 14.18 -28.47
CA ASN A 109 -16.86 15.00 -27.27
C ASN A 109 -18.24 15.64 -27.07
N PHE A 110 -18.78 15.56 -25.86
CA PHE A 110 -19.98 16.32 -25.49
C PHE A 110 -19.83 16.96 -24.11
N GLU A 111 -20.54 18.06 -23.89
CA GLU A 111 -20.46 18.85 -22.66
C GLU A 111 -21.74 18.72 -21.84
N SER A 112 -21.59 18.43 -20.54
CA SER A 112 -22.70 18.32 -19.57
C SER A 112 -22.98 19.64 -18.83
N GLU A 113 -22.54 20.76 -19.41
CA GLU A 113 -22.27 22.04 -18.74
C GLU A 113 -23.38 22.47 -17.75
N HIS A 114 -24.64 22.38 -18.14
CA HIS A 114 -25.79 22.86 -17.36
C HIS A 114 -26.72 21.74 -16.86
N ARG A 115 -26.49 20.48 -17.26
CA ARG A 115 -27.37 19.36 -16.93
C ARG A 115 -26.55 18.10 -16.67
N GLY A 116 -26.21 17.89 -15.39
CA GLY A 116 -25.74 16.60 -14.89
C GLY A 116 -26.90 15.63 -14.74
N GLY A 117 -26.63 14.34 -14.82
CA GLY A 117 -27.63 13.29 -14.73
C GLY A 117 -27.12 11.96 -15.25
N TRP A 118 -28.03 10.99 -15.36
CA TRP A 118 -27.77 9.69 -15.96
C TRP A 118 -27.79 9.79 -17.47
N TYR A 119 -26.78 9.19 -18.10
CA TYR A 119 -26.66 9.03 -19.54
C TYR A 119 -26.70 7.55 -19.88
N MET A 120 -27.31 7.22 -21.02
CA MET A 120 -27.37 5.87 -21.56
C MET A 120 -26.70 5.83 -22.93
N PHE A 121 -25.65 5.04 -23.08
CA PHE A 121 -24.93 4.82 -24.33
C PHE A 121 -25.21 3.41 -24.86
N CYS A 122 -25.86 3.31 -26.02
CA CYS A 122 -26.21 2.05 -26.64
C CYS A 122 -25.37 1.79 -27.90
N LEU A 123 -24.75 0.62 -27.96
CA LEU A 123 -24.07 0.06 -29.11
C LEU A 123 -25.05 -0.82 -29.87
N ASP A 124 -25.55 -0.33 -31.01
CA ASP A 124 -26.58 -0.99 -31.81
C ASP A 124 -25.97 -1.72 -33.02
N ASN A 125 -26.10 -3.05 -33.01
CA ASN A 125 -25.69 -3.95 -34.10
C ASN A 125 -26.91 -4.60 -34.80
N ARG A 126 -28.08 -3.96 -34.75
CA ARG A 126 -29.29 -4.48 -35.42
C ARG A 126 -29.21 -4.47 -36.96
N HIS A 127 -28.27 -3.74 -37.53
CA HIS A 127 -28.09 -3.64 -38.98
C HIS A 127 -27.39 -4.87 -39.60
N SER A 128 -26.54 -5.57 -38.85
CA SER A 128 -25.76 -6.69 -39.39
C SER A 128 -26.53 -8.00 -39.40
N SER A 129 -26.27 -8.80 -40.43
CA SER A 129 -27.14 -9.90 -40.88
C SER A 129 -27.28 -11.03 -39.85
N TYR A 130 -26.23 -11.32 -39.08
CA TYR A 130 -26.25 -12.24 -37.93
C TYR A 130 -24.93 -12.29 -37.12
N SER A 131 -23.84 -11.68 -37.61
CA SER A 131 -22.53 -11.77 -36.95
C SER A 131 -22.43 -10.85 -35.72
N GLY A 132 -21.81 -11.37 -34.66
CA GLY A 132 -21.41 -10.58 -33.50
C GLY A 132 -20.17 -9.74 -33.80
N LYS A 133 -20.04 -8.61 -33.10
CA LYS A 133 -18.91 -7.68 -33.24
C LYS A 133 -18.26 -7.45 -31.89
N ILE A 134 -16.94 -7.40 -31.88
CA ILE A 134 -16.15 -7.03 -30.70
C ILE A 134 -15.80 -5.55 -30.85
N VAL A 135 -16.31 -4.74 -29.92
CA VAL A 135 -16.18 -3.28 -29.93
C VAL A 135 -15.40 -2.85 -28.70
N GLU A 136 -14.36 -2.06 -28.93
CA GLU A 136 -13.70 -1.32 -27.86
C GLU A 136 -14.45 0.00 -27.67
N PHE A 137 -14.95 0.21 -26.46
CA PHE A 137 -15.69 1.40 -26.09
C PHE A 137 -15.07 2.01 -24.84
N TYR A 138 -14.76 3.29 -24.89
CA TYR A 138 -14.11 4.00 -23.80
C TYR A 138 -14.82 5.32 -23.55
N THR A 139 -15.21 5.55 -22.30
CA THR A 139 -15.78 6.81 -21.83
C THR A 139 -14.86 7.41 -20.76
N LYS A 140 -14.59 8.70 -20.87
CA LYS A 140 -13.88 9.48 -19.84
C LYS A 140 -14.59 10.80 -19.63
N PHE A 141 -14.90 11.12 -18.39
CA PHE A 141 -15.48 12.41 -18.03
C PHE A 141 -14.42 13.21 -17.30
N ASP A 142 -13.96 14.28 -17.95
CA ASP A 142 -13.03 15.22 -17.33
C ASP A 142 -13.74 16.52 -16.98
N LEU A 143 -13.12 17.36 -16.15
CA LEU A 143 -13.63 18.71 -15.92
C LEU A 143 -13.54 19.50 -17.22
N SER A 144 -14.62 20.22 -17.56
CA SER A 144 -14.60 21.11 -18.73
C SER A 144 -13.60 22.25 -18.53
N ASN A 145 -13.57 22.79 -17.31
CA ASN A 145 -12.61 23.79 -16.84
C ASN A 145 -12.12 23.36 -15.45
N GLU A 146 -10.80 23.36 -15.23
CA GLU A 146 -10.24 22.99 -13.92
C GLU A 146 -10.64 23.97 -12.79
N GLU A 147 -10.98 25.21 -13.14
CA GLU A 147 -11.38 26.25 -12.18
C GLU A 147 -12.88 26.25 -11.86
N GLU A 148 -13.73 25.66 -12.71
CA GLU A 148 -15.18 25.71 -12.58
C GLU A 148 -15.73 24.35 -12.15
N LEU A 149 -15.79 24.15 -10.83
CA LEU A 149 -16.32 22.93 -10.22
C LEU A 149 -17.85 22.90 -10.34
N GLY A 150 -18.41 21.69 -10.51
CA GLY A 150 -19.85 21.50 -10.36
C GLY A 150 -20.27 21.72 -8.91
N HIS A 151 -21.52 22.13 -8.69
CA HIS A 151 -22.06 22.38 -7.34
C HIS A 151 -21.92 21.17 -6.41
N GLU A 152 -22.09 19.96 -6.95
CA GLU A 152 -21.89 18.69 -6.23
C GLU A 152 -20.42 18.50 -5.78
N ASP A 153 -19.46 18.87 -6.64
CA ASP A 153 -18.03 18.77 -6.36
C ASP A 153 -17.58 19.80 -5.31
N GLU A 154 -18.12 21.02 -5.36
CA GLU A 154 -17.89 22.05 -4.34
C GLU A 154 -18.36 21.57 -2.96
N LEU A 155 -19.58 21.03 -2.89
CA LEU A 155 -20.16 20.56 -1.62
C LEU A 155 -19.36 19.38 -1.04
N GLU A 156 -18.89 18.46 -1.89
CA GLU A 156 -17.98 17.40 -1.50
C GLU A 156 -16.63 17.94 -1.01
N ALA A 157 -16.07 18.95 -1.69
CA ALA A 157 -14.83 19.61 -1.28
C ALA A 157 -14.97 20.30 0.09
N TYR A 158 -16.07 21.00 0.34
CA TYR A 158 -16.38 21.61 1.64
C TYR A 158 -16.51 20.57 2.76
N ALA A 159 -17.26 19.49 2.51
CA ALA A 159 -17.41 18.39 3.46
C ALA A 159 -16.06 17.73 3.78
N LYS A 160 -15.23 17.51 2.75
CA LYS A 160 -13.89 16.96 2.90
C LYS A 160 -12.97 17.89 3.69
N GLN A 161 -13.05 19.20 3.46
CA GLN A 161 -12.26 20.18 4.18
C GLN A 161 -12.59 20.19 5.68
N GLN A 162 -13.87 20.14 6.04
CA GLN A 162 -14.31 20.04 7.43
C GLN A 162 -13.80 18.76 8.12
N HIS A 163 -13.78 17.63 7.41
CA HIS A 163 -13.21 16.39 7.93
C HIS A 163 -11.68 16.42 8.06
N ILE A 164 -10.99 17.09 7.13
CA ILE A 164 -9.53 17.24 7.17
C ILE A 164 -9.11 18.09 8.38
N GLU A 165 -9.86 19.13 8.73
CA GLU A 165 -9.57 19.98 9.89
C GLU A 165 -9.59 19.18 11.21
N GLY A 166 -10.53 18.27 11.40
CA GLY A 166 -10.54 17.40 12.59
C GLY A 166 -9.34 16.46 12.66
N VAL A 167 -8.86 15.97 11.51
CA VAL A 167 -7.69 15.09 11.44
C VAL A 167 -6.40 15.87 11.72
N THR A 168 -6.23 17.08 11.18
CA THR A 168 -5.03 17.88 11.41
C THR A 168 -4.89 18.31 12.87
N GLU A 169 -6.00 18.66 13.52
CA GLU A 169 -6.02 18.97 14.95
C GLU A 169 -5.56 17.77 15.79
N SER A 170 -6.14 16.58 15.55
CA SER A 170 -5.77 15.37 16.29
C SER A 170 -4.30 14.96 16.10
N LEU A 171 -3.77 15.09 14.88
CA LEU A 171 -2.35 14.84 14.59
C LEU A 171 -1.44 15.84 15.31
N SER A 172 -1.81 17.11 15.37
CA SER A 172 -1.05 18.13 16.09
C SER A 172 -0.96 17.82 17.59
N ARG A 173 -2.07 17.33 18.17
CA ARG A 173 -2.12 16.91 19.56
C ARG A 173 -1.23 15.69 19.82
N ILE A 174 -1.25 14.68 18.96
CA ILE A 174 -0.37 13.51 19.12
C ILE A 174 1.11 13.91 19.05
N LYS A 175 1.45 14.81 18.12
CA LYS A 175 2.82 15.32 17.97
C LYS A 175 3.33 15.97 19.26
N THR A 176 2.54 16.85 19.87
CA THR A 176 2.92 17.53 21.12
C THR A 176 3.09 16.56 22.28
N LEU A 177 2.23 15.54 22.42
CA LEU A 177 2.40 14.49 23.43
C LEU A 177 3.69 13.68 23.20
N LEU A 178 4.02 13.39 21.95
CA LEU A 178 5.21 12.58 21.63
C LEU A 178 6.50 13.35 21.91
N GLU A 179 6.53 14.65 21.61
CA GLU A 179 7.65 15.53 21.97
C GLU A 179 7.86 15.59 23.49
N LEU A 180 6.79 15.67 24.27
CA LEU A 180 6.86 15.61 25.73
C LEU A 180 7.48 14.30 26.23
N VAL A 181 7.01 13.16 25.71
CA VAL A 181 7.54 11.84 26.06
C VAL A 181 9.01 11.70 25.67
N GLN A 182 9.40 12.23 24.51
CA GLN A 182 10.79 12.18 24.05
C GLN A 182 11.72 12.99 24.95
N ASN A 183 11.28 14.15 25.41
CA ASN A 183 12.02 14.96 26.39
C ASN A 183 12.20 14.23 27.72
N GLU A 184 11.15 13.58 28.23
CA GLU A 184 11.21 12.77 29.45
C GLU A 184 12.19 11.59 29.31
N GLN A 185 12.12 10.85 28.20
CA GLN A 185 13.07 9.76 27.93
C GLN A 185 14.52 10.28 27.88
N GLY A 186 14.74 11.46 27.31
CA GLY A 186 16.04 12.13 27.29
C GLY A 186 16.58 12.39 28.69
N TYR A 187 15.72 12.90 29.59
CA TYR A 187 16.06 13.12 30.99
C TYR A 187 16.44 11.82 31.72
N TYR A 188 15.61 10.77 31.59
CA TYR A 188 15.89 9.47 32.23
C TYR A 188 17.19 8.85 31.73
N LYS A 189 17.46 8.91 30.42
CA LYS A 189 18.71 8.40 29.83
C LYS A 189 19.94 9.15 30.33
N SER A 190 19.86 10.46 30.50
CA SER A 190 20.95 11.26 31.08
C SER A 190 21.21 10.88 32.54
N ARG A 191 20.13 10.71 33.32
CA ARG A 191 20.20 10.27 34.72
C ARG A 191 20.80 8.86 34.86
N GLU A 192 20.37 7.92 34.02
CA GLU A 192 20.90 6.56 33.98
C GLU A 192 22.40 6.54 33.69
N ARG A 193 22.87 7.30 32.69
CA ARG A 193 24.30 7.41 32.38
C ARG A 193 25.13 7.86 33.57
N ARG A 194 24.60 8.78 34.39
CA ARG A 194 25.27 9.24 35.62
C ARG A 194 25.32 8.12 36.66
N HIS A 195 24.20 7.45 36.94
CA HIS A 195 24.16 6.33 37.88
C HIS A 195 25.08 5.19 37.45
N ARG A 196 25.11 4.86 36.15
CA ARG A 196 25.97 3.82 35.59
C ARG A 196 27.45 4.09 35.83
N ARG A 197 27.92 5.33 35.68
CA ARG A 197 29.33 5.71 35.96
C ARG A 197 29.70 5.52 37.43
N THR A 198 28.79 5.84 38.35
CA THR A 198 29.00 5.61 39.79
C THR A 198 29.09 4.11 40.10
N LEU A 199 28.25 3.29 39.46
CA LEU A 199 28.28 1.84 39.64
C LEU A 199 29.57 1.22 39.08
N GLU A 200 30.01 1.62 37.88
CA GLU A 200 31.24 1.12 37.26
C GLU A 200 32.49 1.49 38.09
N SER A 201 32.57 2.71 38.60
CA SER A 201 33.69 3.13 39.45
C SER A 201 33.72 2.43 40.82
N ASN A 202 32.57 2.18 41.46
CA ASN A 202 32.50 1.40 42.69
C ASN A 202 32.87 -0.07 42.48
N LYS A 203 32.40 -0.68 41.38
CA LYS A 203 32.73 -2.07 41.03
C LYS A 203 34.23 -2.28 40.92
N SER A 204 34.94 -1.37 40.24
CA SER A 204 36.39 -1.47 40.05
C SER A 204 37.17 -1.41 41.37
N ARG A 205 36.81 -0.47 42.26
CA ARG A 205 37.46 -0.33 43.57
C ARG A 205 37.26 -1.57 44.43
N ILE A 206 36.03 -2.09 44.51
CA ILE A 206 35.72 -3.31 45.25
C ILE A 206 36.46 -4.52 44.68
N MET A 207 36.53 -4.63 43.35
CA MET A 207 37.28 -5.70 42.69
C MET A 207 38.77 -5.70 43.05
N TRP A 208 39.41 -4.52 43.14
CA TRP A 208 40.80 -4.41 43.55
C TRP A 208 41.03 -4.85 45.01
N TYR A 209 40.22 -4.35 45.94
CA TYR A 209 40.33 -4.71 47.36
C TYR A 209 40.10 -6.22 47.60
N THR A 210 39.08 -6.79 46.96
CA THR A 210 38.77 -8.23 47.08
C THR A 210 39.86 -9.11 46.45
N THR A 211 40.48 -8.67 45.35
CA THR A 211 41.62 -9.40 44.75
C THR A 211 42.82 -9.40 45.69
N LEU A 212 43.14 -8.26 46.29
CA LEU A 212 44.25 -8.16 47.25
C LEU A 212 44.01 -9.04 48.47
N GLU A 213 42.79 -9.07 49.00
CA GLU A 213 42.40 -9.91 50.12
C GLU A 213 42.63 -11.40 49.82
N ILE A 214 42.21 -11.89 48.64
CA ILE A 214 42.41 -13.28 48.22
C ILE A 214 43.91 -13.62 48.15
N VAL A 215 44.75 -12.71 47.63
CA VAL A 215 46.20 -12.93 47.55
C VAL A 215 46.82 -13.04 48.95
N VAL A 216 46.43 -12.16 49.89
CA VAL A 216 46.93 -12.21 51.26
C VAL A 216 46.54 -13.52 51.96
N LEU A 217 45.28 -13.95 51.81
CA LEU A 217 44.82 -15.23 52.37
C LEU A 217 45.58 -16.43 51.79
N ALA A 218 45.88 -16.42 50.48
CA ALA A 218 46.66 -17.47 49.85
C ALA A 218 48.10 -17.53 50.39
N VAL A 219 48.77 -16.38 50.56
CA VAL A 219 50.12 -16.31 51.15
C VAL A 219 50.12 -16.83 52.59
N MET A 220 49.12 -16.44 53.40
CA MET A 220 48.98 -16.95 54.77
C MET A 220 48.81 -18.48 54.79
N TYR A 221 47.97 -19.03 53.91
CA TYR A 221 47.76 -20.47 53.82
C TYR A 221 49.04 -21.24 53.44
N VAL A 222 49.79 -20.74 52.45
CA VAL A 222 51.09 -21.33 52.06
C VAL A 222 52.10 -21.23 53.21
N GLY A 223 52.16 -20.08 53.89
CA GLY A 223 53.02 -19.88 55.06
C GLY A 223 52.71 -20.88 56.18
N GLN A 224 51.42 -21.06 56.49
CA GLN A 224 50.96 -22.06 57.46
C GLN A 224 51.36 -23.48 57.04
N ALA A 225 51.14 -23.86 55.78
CA ALA A 225 51.52 -25.17 55.26
C ALA A 225 53.04 -25.41 55.30
N PHE A 226 53.85 -24.42 54.94
CA PHE A 226 55.31 -24.51 54.98
C PHE A 226 55.84 -24.65 56.40
N LEU A 227 55.30 -23.88 57.36
CA LEU A 227 55.67 -23.99 58.77
C LEU A 227 55.35 -25.37 59.32
N LEU A 228 54.16 -25.90 59.03
CA LEU A 228 53.79 -27.26 59.43
C LEU A 228 54.72 -28.30 58.79
N HIS A 229 54.98 -28.21 57.48
CA HIS A 229 55.86 -29.15 56.79
C HIS A 229 57.29 -29.10 57.34
N LYS A 230 57.85 -27.91 57.58
CA LYS A 230 59.16 -27.75 58.20
C LYS A 230 59.18 -28.32 59.61
N TRP A 231 58.15 -28.04 60.41
CA TRP A 231 58.04 -28.56 61.78
C TRP A 231 57.99 -30.09 61.84
N PHE A 232 57.30 -30.76 60.89
CA PHE A 232 57.29 -32.23 60.81
C PHE A 232 58.59 -32.80 60.19
N SER A 233 59.19 -32.12 59.21
CA SER A 233 60.42 -32.58 58.55
C SER A 233 61.67 -32.43 59.43
N ASP A 234 61.80 -31.35 60.20
CA ASP A 234 62.92 -31.16 61.16
C ASP A 234 62.73 -32.04 62.41
N ARG A 235 61.51 -32.48 62.69
CA ARG A 235 61.19 -33.48 63.71
C ARG A 235 61.41 -34.93 63.26
N GLY A 236 62.26 -35.16 62.24
CA GLY A 236 63.02 -36.41 62.15
C GLY A 236 63.88 -36.68 63.40
N PHE A 237 64.06 -35.69 64.29
CA PHE A 237 64.83 -35.83 65.52
C PHE A 237 64.00 -36.13 66.79
N ILE A 238 62.67 -36.01 66.80
CA ILE A 238 61.88 -36.26 68.03
C ILE A 238 61.54 -37.75 68.25
N GLN A 239 61.88 -38.61 67.29
CA GLN A 239 61.85 -40.06 67.47
C GLN A 239 63.26 -40.70 67.43
N ALA A 240 64.30 -39.95 67.82
CA ALA A 240 65.66 -40.46 67.93
C ALA A 240 66.24 -40.40 69.36
N ARG A 241 65.42 -40.16 70.40
CA ARG A 241 65.94 -40.10 71.78
C ARG A 241 65.05 -40.69 72.88
N GLN A 242 64.28 -41.71 72.55
CA GLN A 242 63.78 -42.69 73.53
C GLN A 242 63.86 -44.07 72.87
N TRP A 243 64.21 -45.09 73.67
CA TRP A 243 64.48 -46.51 73.36
C TRP A 243 65.95 -46.92 73.13
N ALA A 244 66.42 -47.70 74.12
CA ALA A 244 67.68 -48.45 74.30
C ALA A 244 68.92 -47.64 74.68
#